data_AF-U7GZL1-F1
#
_entry.id   AF-U7GZL1-F1
#
_cell.length_a   1.000
_cell.length_b   1.000
_cell.length_c   1.000
_cell.angle_alpha   90.00
_cell.angle_beta   90.00
_cell.angle_gamma   90.00
#
_symmetry.space_group_name_H-M   'P 1'
#
loop_
_entity.id
_entity.type
_entity.pdbx_description
1 polymer ?
#
loop_
_entity_poly.entity_id
_entity_poly.type
_entity_poly.pdbx_seq_one_letter_code
_entity_poly.pdbx_strand_id
1 'polypeptide(L)'
;MPKSNTPLENQNTPKTYDAGDMYDIQSLAEYDMNWMHTAIERIRRDFLNLSKNLQENGVHSIYLDELQTVLGMYSYLAEERLAYHVETAKQYEKEWKAQGGDK
;
A
#
# COMPACT_ATOMS: atom_id res chain seq x y z
N MET A 1 -49.69 -9.51 34.29
CA MET A 1 -48.22 -9.31 34.23
C MET A 1 -47.92 -8.37 33.06
N PRO A 2 -47.15 -7.31 33.26
CA PRO A 2 -46.90 -6.32 32.20
C PRO A 2 -45.99 -6.92 31.12
N LYS A 3 -46.32 -6.63 29.86
CA LYS A 3 -45.49 -6.94 28.70
C LYS A 3 -44.24 -6.06 28.78
N SER A 4 -43.05 -6.67 28.79
CA SER A 4 -41.79 -5.94 28.65
C SER A 4 -41.71 -5.37 27.23
N ASN A 5 -42.08 -4.10 27.08
CA ASN A 5 -41.74 -3.32 25.91
C ASN A 5 -40.28 -2.89 26.06
N THR A 6 -39.35 -3.78 25.73
CA THR A 6 -37.96 -3.37 25.52
C THR A 6 -37.93 -2.64 24.17
N PRO A 7 -37.52 -1.36 24.09
CA PRO A 7 -37.32 -0.71 22.82
C PRO A 7 -36.20 -1.46 22.07
N LEU A 8 -36.45 -1.82 20.81
CA LEU A 8 -35.38 -2.19 19.88
C LEU A 8 -34.52 -0.94 19.67
N GLU A 9 -33.46 -0.78 20.47
CA GLU A 9 -32.50 0.30 20.29
C GLU A 9 -31.80 0.14 18.93
N ASN A 10 -32.17 1.04 18.01
CA ASN A 10 -31.43 1.51 16.83
C ASN A 10 -30.36 0.58 16.24
N GLN A 11 -30.76 -0.28 15.29
CA GLN A 11 -29.85 -1.05 14.44
C GLN A 11 -29.20 -0.22 13.29
N ASN A 12 -29.19 1.12 13.38
CA ASN A 12 -28.77 2.03 12.29
C ASN A 12 -27.77 3.12 12.73
N THR A 13 -26.96 2.89 13.78
CA THR A 13 -25.82 3.79 14.04
C THR A 13 -24.70 3.51 13.03
N PRO A 14 -24.14 4.54 12.36
CA PRO A 14 -22.98 4.36 11.50
C PRO A 14 -21.83 3.72 12.28
N LYS A 15 -21.12 2.78 11.66
CA LYS A 15 -19.88 2.24 12.24
C LYS A 15 -18.88 3.37 12.39
N THR A 16 -18.30 3.50 13.58
CA THR A 16 -17.16 4.36 13.84
C THR A 16 -15.89 3.53 13.77
N TYR A 17 -14.83 4.10 13.20
CA TYR A 17 -13.51 3.48 13.13
C TYR A 17 -12.57 4.22 14.07
N ASP A 18 -11.72 3.49 14.78
CA ASP A 18 -10.73 4.05 15.70
C ASP A 18 -9.31 4.04 15.10
N ALA A 19 -8.32 4.46 15.90
CA ALA A 19 -6.94 4.49 15.44
C ALA A 19 -6.35 3.08 15.19
N GLY A 20 -6.88 2.04 15.86
CA GLY A 20 -6.51 0.66 15.62
C GLY A 20 -6.99 0.17 14.26
N ASP A 21 -8.25 0.45 13.91
CA ASP A 21 -8.79 0.13 12.57
C ASP A 21 -7.96 0.79 11.46
N MET A 22 -7.58 2.06 11.66
CA MET A 22 -6.75 2.79 10.71
C MET A 22 -5.32 2.24 10.67
N TYR A 23 -4.74 1.86 11.82
CA TYR A 23 -3.44 1.20 11.87
C TYR A 23 -3.43 -0.11 11.09
N ASP A 24 -4.46 -0.94 11.24
CA ASP A 24 -4.59 -2.20 10.53
C ASP A 24 -4.65 -2.00 9.01
N ILE A 25 -5.51 -1.08 8.55
CA ILE A 25 -5.65 -0.81 7.11
C ILE A 25 -4.35 -0.24 6.52
N GLN A 26 -3.66 0.65 7.24
CA GLN A 26 -2.42 1.25 6.76
C GLN A 26 -1.26 0.25 6.77
N SER A 27 -1.22 -0.64 7.77
CA SER A 27 -0.23 -1.73 7.82
C SER A 27 -0.43 -2.73 6.68
N LEU A 28 -1.68 -3.10 6.38
CA LEU A 28 -1.99 -3.93 5.21
C LEU A 28 -1.56 -3.25 3.90
N ALA A 29 -1.87 -1.95 3.75
CA ALA A 29 -1.44 -1.18 2.59
C ALA A 29 0.09 -1.07 2.48
N GLU A 30 0.81 -0.92 3.60
CA GLU A 30 2.28 -0.98 3.63
C GLU A 30 2.79 -2.33 3.08
N TYR A 31 2.26 -3.45 3.56
CA TYR A 31 2.68 -4.78 3.07
C TYR A 31 2.41 -4.95 1.58
N ASP A 32 1.22 -4.57 1.12
CA ASP A 32 0.85 -4.66 -0.30
C ASP A 32 1.76 -3.78 -1.17
N MET A 33 2.03 -2.54 -0.75
CA MET A 33 2.93 -1.66 -1.49
C MET A 33 4.38 -2.13 -1.46
N ASN A 34 4.82 -2.78 -0.39
CA ASN A 34 6.14 -3.37 -0.32
C ASN A 34 6.30 -4.52 -1.33
N TRP A 35 5.27 -5.38 -1.45
CA TRP A 35 5.25 -6.43 -2.46
C TRP A 35 5.20 -5.86 -3.88
N MET A 36 4.37 -4.85 -4.12
CA MET A 36 4.26 -4.19 -5.43
C MET A 36 5.57 -3.51 -5.83
N HIS A 37 6.17 -2.75 -4.92
CA HIS A 37 7.48 -2.10 -5.13
C HIS A 37 8.55 -3.15 -5.44
N THR A 38 8.62 -4.23 -4.66
CA THR A 38 9.56 -5.33 -4.89
C THR A 38 9.38 -5.97 -6.27
N ALA A 39 8.14 -6.22 -6.69
CA ALA A 39 7.83 -6.82 -7.97
C ALA A 39 8.21 -5.90 -9.15
N ILE A 40 7.85 -4.62 -9.08
CA ILE A 40 8.18 -3.63 -10.12
C ILE A 40 9.69 -3.45 -10.20
N GLU A 41 10.39 -3.34 -9.08
CA GLU A 41 11.85 -3.25 -9.06
C GLU A 41 12.51 -4.48 -9.66
N ARG A 42 11.95 -5.67 -9.43
CA ARG A 42 12.43 -6.88 -10.08
C ARG A 42 12.28 -6.81 -11.59
N ILE A 43 11.08 -6.45 -12.09
CA ILE A 43 10.82 -6.29 -13.54
C ILE A 43 11.75 -5.23 -14.13
N ARG A 44 11.94 -4.09 -13.45
CA ARG A 44 12.83 -3.02 -13.89
C ARG A 44 14.27 -3.50 -14.04
N ARG A 45 14.80 -4.24 -13.06
CA ARG A 45 16.15 -4.81 -13.14
C ARG A 45 16.29 -5.83 -14.26
N ASP A 46 15.33 -6.74 -14.39
CA ASP A 46 15.34 -7.77 -15.45
C ASP A 46 15.25 -7.11 -16.84
N PHE A 47 14.43 -6.06 -16.98
CA PHE A 47 14.35 -5.25 -18.18
C PHE A 47 15.68 -4.55 -18.50
N LEU A 48 16.33 -3.90 -17.55
CA LEU A 48 17.62 -3.23 -17.79
C LEU A 48 18.70 -4.21 -18.26
N ASN A 49 18.73 -5.41 -17.68
CA ASN A 49 19.63 -6.48 -18.12
C ASN A 49 19.32 -6.95 -19.54
N LEU A 50 18.04 -7.19 -19.85
CA LEU A 50 17.61 -7.57 -21.20
C LEU A 50 17.93 -6.48 -22.22
N SER A 51 17.63 -5.23 -21.90
CA SER A 51 17.91 -4.06 -22.74
C SER A 51 19.39 -3.95 -23.09
N LYS A 52 20.27 -4.16 -22.11
CA LYS A 52 21.72 -4.20 -22.35
C LYS A 52 22.10 -5.31 -23.33
N ASN A 53 21.61 -6.53 -23.11
CA ASN A 53 21.89 -7.67 -24.01
C ASN A 53 21.39 -7.41 -25.43
N LEU A 54 20.20 -6.81 -25.59
CA LEU A 54 19.65 -6.49 -26.92
C LEU A 54 20.47 -5.41 -27.62
N GLN A 55 20.93 -4.38 -26.90
CA GLN A 55 21.81 -3.35 -27.44
C GLN A 55 23.15 -3.92 -27.91
N GLU A 56 23.74 -4.85 -27.15
CA GLU A 56 24.95 -5.58 -27.56
C GLU A 56 24.73 -6.43 -28.82
N ASN A 57 23.49 -6.82 -29.12
CA ASN A 57 23.08 -7.53 -30.34
C ASN A 57 22.56 -6.60 -31.46
N GLY A 58 22.80 -5.28 -31.34
CA GLY A 58 22.50 -4.31 -32.40
C GLY A 58 21.08 -3.72 -32.38
N VAL A 59 20.29 -3.98 -31.34
CA VAL A 59 18.99 -3.32 -31.17
C VAL A 59 19.20 -1.90 -30.65
N HIS A 60 18.65 -0.91 -31.36
CA HIS A 60 18.75 0.49 -30.96
C HIS A 60 17.91 0.79 -29.71
N SER A 61 18.44 1.58 -28.77
CA SER A 61 17.78 1.88 -27.48
C SER A 61 16.41 2.53 -27.61
N ILE A 62 16.20 3.32 -28.67
CA ILE A 62 14.92 4.02 -28.94
C ILE A 62 13.68 3.11 -28.89
N TYR A 63 13.82 1.83 -29.23
CA TYR A 63 12.72 0.86 -29.17
C TYR A 63 12.37 0.41 -27.74
N LEU A 64 13.17 0.82 -26.76
CA LEU A 64 13.08 0.42 -25.36
C LEU A 64 12.80 1.62 -24.44
N ASP A 65 12.99 2.86 -24.92
CA ASP A 65 12.90 4.08 -24.11
C ASP A 65 11.53 4.25 -23.45
N GLU A 66 10.43 4.07 -24.19
CA GLU A 66 9.08 4.19 -23.62
C GLU A 66 8.84 3.20 -22.48
N LEU A 67 9.26 1.94 -22.67
CA LEU A 67 9.13 0.91 -21.64
C LEU A 67 10.01 1.21 -20.43
N GLN A 68 11.22 1.72 -20.65
CA GLN A 68 12.11 2.16 -19.58
C GLN A 68 11.49 3.31 -18.76
N THR A 69 10.89 4.29 -19.44
CA THR A 69 10.20 5.41 -18.79
C THR A 69 9.02 4.92 -17.97
N VAL A 70 8.16 4.06 -18.51
CA VAL A 70 6.99 3.53 -17.78
C VAL A 70 7.41 2.74 -16.55
N LEU A 71 8.44 1.88 -16.66
CA LEU A 71 8.98 1.14 -15.52
C LEU A 71 9.55 2.07 -14.44
N GLY A 72 10.24 3.14 -14.84
CA GLY A 72 10.73 4.17 -13.93
C GLY A 72 9.58 4.90 -13.20
N MET A 73 8.53 5.29 -13.92
CA MET A 73 7.36 5.96 -13.34
C MET A 73 6.66 5.08 -12.31
N TYR A 74 6.38 3.82 -12.63
CA TYR A 74 5.69 2.92 -11.69
C TYR A 74 6.56 2.50 -10.51
N SER A 75 7.88 2.37 -10.71
CA SER A 75 8.84 2.15 -9.64
C SER A 75 8.76 3.29 -8.61
N TYR A 76 8.86 4.54 -9.08
CA TYR A 76 8.74 5.73 -8.25
C TYR A 76 7.38 5.80 -7.52
N LEU A 77 6.27 5.58 -8.23
CA LEU A 77 4.94 5.62 -7.61
C LEU A 77 4.75 4.54 -6.53
N ALA A 78 5.32 3.35 -6.71
CA ALA A 78 5.24 2.28 -5.73
C ALA A 78 6.07 2.60 -4.49
N GLU A 79 7.27 3.18 -4.67
CA GLU A 79 8.13 3.64 -3.58
C GLU A 79 7.47 4.74 -2.75
N GLU A 80 6.92 5.77 -3.40
CA GLU A 80 6.25 6.88 -2.71
C GLU A 80 5.02 6.42 -1.93
N ARG A 81 4.21 5.53 -2.51
CA ARG A 81 3.03 4.97 -1.82
C ARG A 81 3.43 4.09 -0.65
N LEU A 82 4.48 3.28 -0.80
CA LEU A 82 5.03 2.51 0.30
C LEU A 82 5.46 3.44 1.44
N ALA A 83 6.26 4.48 1.14
CA ALA A 83 6.72 5.44 2.14
C ALA A 83 5.54 6.09 2.89
N TYR A 84 4.51 6.53 2.16
CA TYR A 84 3.30 7.09 2.74
C TYR A 84 2.60 6.14 3.72
N HIS A 85 2.38 4.88 3.31
CA HIS A 85 1.70 3.90 4.16
C HIS A 85 2.55 3.48 5.37
N VAL A 86 3.87 3.38 5.22
CA VAL A 86 4.81 3.17 6.35
C VAL A 86 4.71 4.30 7.37
N GLU A 87 4.72 5.55 6.92
CA GLU A 87 4.63 6.71 7.82
C GLU A 87 3.26 6.79 8.50
N THR A 88 2.19 6.54 7.73
CA THR A 88 0.82 6.62 8.22
C THR A 88 0.49 5.48 9.19
N ALA A 89 0.97 4.25 8.92
CA ALA A 89 0.85 3.13 9.85
C ALA A 89 1.55 3.46 11.18
N LYS A 90 2.79 3.96 11.15
CA LYS A 90 3.51 4.39 12.36
C LYS A 90 2.79 5.49 13.13
N GLN A 91 2.09 6.39 12.45
CA GLN A 91 1.30 7.43 13.09
C GLN A 91 0.10 6.84 13.83
N TYR A 92 -0.70 6.01 13.15
CA TYR A 92 -1.88 5.40 13.77
C TYR A 92 -1.54 4.38 14.86
N GLU A 93 -0.41 3.67 14.74
CA GLU A 93 0.10 2.81 15.80
C GLU A 93 0.29 3.59 17.12
N LYS A 94 0.89 4.78 17.04
CA LYS A 94 1.11 5.64 18.21
C LYS A 94 -0.21 6.13 18.80
N GLU A 95 -1.16 6.54 17.95
CA GLU A 95 -2.48 6.99 18.37
C GLU A 95 -3.27 5.87 19.06
N TRP A 96 -3.25 4.67 18.48
CA TRP A 96 -3.89 3.48 19.03
C TRP A 96 -3.29 3.06 20.38
N LYS A 97 -1.96 3.07 20.49
CA LYS A 97 -1.26 2.81 21.77
C LYS A 97 -1.63 3.83 22.84
N ALA A 98 -1.74 5.12 22.48
CA ALA A 98 -2.18 6.17 23.40
C ALA A 98 -3.63 5.98 23.88
N GLN A 99 -4.48 5.32 23.09
CA GLN A 99 -5.85 4.96 23.44
C GLN A 99 -5.95 3.68 24.29
N GLY A 100 -4.83 3.00 24.56
CA GLY A 100 -4.78 1.79 25.38
C GLY A 100 -4.88 0.48 24.60
N GLY A 101 -4.68 0.51 23.27
CA GLY A 101 -4.76 -0.67 22.40
C GLY A 101 -3.75 -1.80 22.68
N ASP A 102 -2.69 -1.51 23.44
CA ASP A 102 -1.61 -2.45 23.78
C ASP A 102 -1.76 -3.10 25.17
N LYS A 103 -2.91 -2.91 25.84
CA LYS A 103 -3.18 -3.38 27.21
C LYS A 103 -4.08 -4.60 27.28
#